data_AF-A0A1Y4AGD7-F1
#
_entry.id   AF-A0A1Y4AGD7-F1
#
_cell.length_a   1.000
_cell.length_b   1.000
_cell.length_c   1.000
_cell.angle_alpha   90.00
_cell.angle_beta   90.00
_cell.angle_gamma   90.00
#
_symmetry.space_group_name_H-M   'P 1'
#
loop_
_entity.id
_entity.type
_entity.pdbx_description
1 polymer ?
#
loop_
_entity_poly.entity_id
_entity_poly.type
_entity_poly.pdbx_seq_one_letter_code
_entity_poly.pdbx_strand_id
1 'polypeptide(L)' 'MDAAERLGAYDAFTAEVRAELADVSARMEELRSENKVKTATYRQLFATRITLKDIDRRLDARGL' A
#
# COMPACT_ATOMS: atom_id res chain seq x y z
N MET A 1 22.78 -8.49 -12.35
CA MET A 1 21.47 -7.91 -12.68
C MET A 1 21.58 -7.13 -13.97
N ASP A 2 20.98 -7.68 -15.02
CA ASP A 2 20.75 -6.94 -16.27
C ASP A 2 19.56 -5.98 -16.13
N ALA A 3 19.26 -5.24 -17.20
CA ALA A 3 18.18 -4.24 -17.18
C ALA A 3 16.78 -4.87 -17.05
N ALA A 4 16.57 -6.08 -17.57
CA ALA A 4 15.28 -6.76 -17.51
C ALA A 4 15.03 -7.32 -16.11
N GLU A 5 16.05 -7.90 -15.47
CA GLU A 5 15.97 -8.34 -14.07
C GLU A 5 15.66 -7.18 -13.13
N ARG A 6 16.27 -6.01 -13.36
CA ARG A 6 15.99 -4.81 -12.56
C ARG A 6 14.57 -4.29 -12.79
N LEU A 7 14.06 -4.31 -14.02
CA LEU A 7 12.68 -3.91 -14.30
C LEU A 7 11.68 -4.86 -13.63
N GLY A 8 11.88 -6.18 -13.76
CA GLY A 8 11.02 -7.16 -13.11
C GLY A 8 11.00 -7.03 -11.58
N ALA A 9 12.12 -6.62 -10.96
CA ALA A 9 12.15 -6.32 -9.54
C ALA A 9 11.30 -5.08 -9.17
N TYR A 10 11.27 -4.05 -10.02
CA TYR A 10 10.39 -2.88 -9.81
C TYR A 10 8.91 -3.21 -10.05
N ASP A 11 8.59 -4.07 -11.02
CA ASP A 11 7.22 -4.54 -11.24
C ASP A 11 6.71 -5.36 -10.04
N ALA A 12 7.56 -6.27 -9.53
CA ALA A 12 7.25 -7.04 -8.33
C ALA A 12 7.04 -6.14 -7.11
N PHE A 13 7.94 -5.17 -6.89
CA PHE A 13 7.78 -4.18 -5.82
C PHE A 13 6.47 -3.39 -5.95
N THR A 14 6.09 -3.02 -7.17
CA THR A 14 4.84 -2.30 -7.40
C THR A 14 3.62 -3.17 -7.07
N ALA A 15 3.65 -4.44 -7.44
CA ALA A 15 2.60 -5.39 -7.07
C ALA A 15 2.50 -5.58 -5.54
N GLU A 16 3.63 -5.65 -4.84
CA GLU A 16 3.69 -5.76 -3.37
C GLU A 16 3.09 -4.53 -2.70
N VAL A 17 3.46 -3.31 -3.11
CA VAL A 17 2.89 -2.06 -2.58
C VAL A 17 1.38 -2.02 -2.76
N ARG A 18 0.88 -2.42 -3.93
CA ARG A 18 -0.56 -2.45 -4.23
C ARG A 18 -1.29 -3.50 -3.39
N ALA A 19 -0.67 -4.68 -3.18
CA ALA A 19 -1.21 -5.72 -2.34
C ALA A 19 -1.29 -5.28 -0.86
N GLU A 20 -0.23 -4.67 -0.34
CA GLU A 20 -0.20 -4.14 1.03
C GLU A 20 -1.25 -3.03 1.21
N LEU A 21 -1.41 -2.14 0.21
CA LEU A 21 -2.42 -1.09 0.25
C LEU A 21 -3.84 -1.68 0.33
N ALA A 22 -4.11 -2.75 -0.42
CA ALA A 22 -5.38 -3.45 -0.40
C ALA A 22 -5.65 -4.10 0.97
N ASP A 23 -4.66 -4.79 1.54
CA ASP A 23 -4.75 -5.44 2.85
C ASP A 23 -5.01 -4.42 3.98
N VAL A 24 -4.20 -3.37 4.04
CA VAL A 24 -4.38 -2.28 5.02
C VAL A 24 -5.77 -1.65 4.88
N SER A 25 -6.24 -1.45 3.66
CA SER A 25 -7.58 -0.88 3.41
C SER A 25 -8.69 -1.82 3.89
N ALA A 26 -8.56 -3.13 3.66
CA ALA A 26 -9.50 -4.14 4.13
C ALA A 26 -9.53 -4.18 5.67
N ARG A 27 -8.35 -4.22 6.32
CA ARG A 27 -8.21 -4.21 7.78
C ARG A 27 -8.83 -2.96 8.41
N MET A 28 -8.68 -1.81 7.76
CA MET A 28 -9.31 -0.57 8.20
C MET A 28 -10.84 -0.64 8.09
N GLU A 29 -11.38 -1.30 7.06
CA GLU A 29 -12.81 -1.47 6.90
C GLU A 29 -13.41 -2.44 7.93
N GLU A 30 -12.69 -3.51 8.27
CA GLU A 30 -13.04 -4.39 9.40
C GLU A 30 -13.14 -3.59 10.71
N LEU A 31 -12.12 -2.79 11.03
CA LEU A 31 -12.16 -1.94 12.22
C LEU A 31 -13.27 -0.89 12.15
N ARG A 32 -13.63 -0.43 10.94
CA ARG A 32 -14.73 0.52 10.74
C ARG A 32 -16.07 -0.11 11.06
N SER A 33 -16.33 -1.33 10.57
CA SER A 33 -17.57 -2.06 10.84
C SER A 33 -17.74 -2.37 12.33
N GLU A 34 -16.62 -2.52 13.06
CA GLU A 34 -16.59 -2.69 14.52
C GLU A 34 -16.62 -1.37 15.33
N ASN A 35 -16.80 -0.21 14.69
CA ASN A 35 -16.72 1.13 15.32
C ASN A 35 -15.37 1.46 16.00
N LYS A 36 -14.28 0.78 15.62
CA LYS A 36 -12.92 0.94 16.19
C LYS A 36 -12.09 2.02 15.48
N VAL A 37 -12.71 2.97 14.80
CA VAL A 37 -12.03 4.03 14.01
C VAL A 37 -11.20 5.02 14.83
N LYS A 38 -11.42 5.11 16.16
CA LYS A 38 -10.66 6.01 17.06
C LYS A 38 -9.45 5.34 17.72
N THR A 39 -9.25 4.05 17.51
CA THR A 39 -8.18 3.27 18.13
C THR A 39 -6.79 3.67 17.62
N ALA A 40 -5.75 3.40 18.43
CA ALA A 40 -4.36 3.60 18.01
C ALA A 40 -4.04 2.79 16.74
N THR A 41 -4.50 1.53 16.67
CA THR A 41 -4.34 0.65 15.52
C THR A 41 -4.94 1.24 14.25
N TYR A 42 -6.16 1.78 14.30
CA TYR A 42 -6.76 2.42 13.12
C TYR A 42 -5.96 3.63 12.64
N ARG A 43 -5.44 4.46 13.56
CA ARG A 43 -4.59 5.62 13.21
C ARG A 43 -3.28 5.19 12.58
N GLN A 44 -2.65 4.13 13.08
CA GLN A 44 -1.43 3.56 12.50
C GLN A 44 -1.70 3.04 11.08
N LEU A 45 -2.74 2.24 10.89
CA LEU A 45 -3.13 1.75 9.56
C LEU A 45 -3.47 2.90 8.60
N PHE A 46 -4.15 3.95 9.08
CA PHE A 46 -4.42 5.14 8.27
C PHE A 46 -3.14 5.84 7.80
N ALA A 47 -2.15 5.98 8.69
CA ALA A 47 -0.84 6.55 8.32
C ALA A 47 -0.12 5.67 7.30
N THR A 48 -0.06 4.35 7.51
CA THR A 48 0.50 3.39 6.55
C THR A 48 -0.19 3.51 5.18
N ARG A 49 -1.53 3.56 5.15
CA ARG A 49 -2.31 3.71 3.93
C ARG A 49 -1.97 4.98 3.15
N ILE A 50 -1.76 6.10 3.85
CA ILE A 50 -1.37 7.37 3.19
C ILE A 50 -0.01 7.21 2.52
N THR A 51 0.97 6.64 3.23
CA THR A 51 2.30 6.39 2.69
C THR A 51 2.25 5.48 1.46
N LEU A 52 1.51 4.37 1.54
CA LEU A 52 1.36 3.43 0.43
C LEU A 52 0.69 4.08 -0.79
N LYS A 53 -0.35 4.90 -0.59
CA LYS A 53 -0.98 5.66 -1.68
C LYS A 53 -0.03 6.66 -2.34
N ASP A 54 0.84 7.31 -1.57
CA ASP A 54 1.82 8.23 -2.13
C ASP A 54 2.92 7.48 -2.90
N ILE A 55 3.34 6.30 -2.43
CA ILE A 55 4.28 5.44 -3.15
C ILE A 55 3.66 4.96 -4.47
N ASP A 56 2.47 4.37 -4.43
CA ASP A 56 1.75 3.89 -5.62
C ASP A 56 1.57 5.01 -6.66
N ARG A 57 1.17 6.21 -6.23
CA ARG A 57 1.09 7.39 -7.11
C ARG A 57 2.44 7.74 -7.76
N ARG A 58 3.55 7.59 -7.05
CA ARG A 58 4.90 7.89 -7.59
C ARG A 58 5.39 6.81 -8.56
N LEU A 59 4.95 5.56 -8.38
CA LEU A 59 5.20 4.44 -9.28
C LEU A 59 4.40 4.61 -10.58
N ASP A 60 3.10 4.90 -10.45
CA ASP A 60 2.21 5.15 -11.59
C ASP A 60 2.69 6.32 -12.46
N ALA A 61 3.19 7.40 -11.84
CA ALA A 61 3.81 8.53 -12.55
C ALA A 61 5.06 8.16 -13.38
N ARG A 62 5.60 6.94 -13.21
CA ARG A 62 6.74 6.39 -13.97
C ARG A 62 6.32 5.24 -14.89
N GLY A 63 5.02 4.93 -14.97
CA GLY A 63 4.49 3.84 -15.78
C GLY A 63 4.66 2.45 -15.15
N LEU A 64 4.80 2.38 -13.83
CA LEU A 64 4.86 1.14 -13.03
C LEU A 64 3.52 0.90 -12.32
#